data_AF-A0AAN1LIA9-F1
#
_entry.id   AF-A0AAN1LIA9-F1
#
_cell.length_a   1.000
_cell.length_b   1.000
_cell.length_c   1.000
_cell.angle_alpha   90.00
_cell.angle_beta   90.00
_cell.angle_gamma   90.00
#
_symmetry.space_group_name_H-M   'P 1'
#
loop_
_entity.id
_entity.type
_entity.pdbx_description
1 polymer ?
#
loop_
_entity_poly.entity_id
_entity_poly.type
_entity_poly.pdbx_seq_one_letter_code
_entity_poly.pdbx_strand_id
1 'polypeptide(L)'
;MNGKVMAALFGIAILSGCASSKTSPERHAFYFVSHQSSFTGGNYTSSVQKNYQLNVAQFRELYARGKADRAEGRTQAEASEYAQSIRDQLKENATSQELFAGNTKDKWSSDMDSKDAILFGNELAATYLDGYNGVQ
;
A
#
# COMPACT_ATOMS: atom_id res chain seq x y z
N MET A 1 -9.89 -61.28 7.76
CA MET A 1 -9.70 -59.93 7.18
C MET A 1 -9.83 -58.93 8.32
N ASN A 2 -8.70 -58.44 8.84
CA ASN A 2 -8.64 -57.76 10.14
C ASN A 2 -8.55 -56.24 9.96
N GLY A 3 -9.59 -55.54 10.43
CA GLY A 3 -9.78 -54.10 10.33
C GLY A 3 -8.81 -53.28 11.17
N LYS A 4 -7.58 -53.09 10.67
CA LYS A 4 -6.56 -52.23 11.29
C LYS A 4 -5.99 -51.14 10.37
N VAL A 5 -6.64 -50.82 9.24
CA VAL A 5 -6.06 -49.89 8.24
C VAL A 5 -6.84 -48.57 8.06
N MET A 6 -8.00 -48.39 8.72
CA MET A 6 -8.87 -47.24 8.45
C MET A 6 -8.77 -46.09 9.46
N ALA A 7 -7.58 -45.73 9.93
CA ALA A 7 -7.43 -44.63 10.90
C ALA A 7 -6.17 -43.76 10.71
N ALA A 8 -5.67 -43.63 9.48
CA ALA A 8 -4.48 -42.81 9.20
C ALA A 8 -4.64 -41.88 7.98
N LEU A 9 -5.86 -41.38 7.71
CA LEU A 9 -6.12 -40.49 6.56
C LEU A 9 -6.78 -39.14 6.89
N PHE A 10 -7.02 -38.79 8.15
CA PHE A 10 -7.64 -37.51 8.53
C PHE A 10 -6.75 -36.68 9.46
N GLY A 11 -5.52 -36.42 9.01
CA GLY A 11 -4.51 -35.73 9.83
C GLY A 11 -3.85 -34.50 9.19
N ILE A 12 -4.26 -34.05 8.01
CA ILE A 12 -3.86 -32.73 7.51
C ILE A 12 -4.96 -31.76 7.93
N ALA A 13 -4.97 -31.47 9.23
CA ALA A 13 -5.61 -30.25 9.71
C ALA A 13 -4.88 -29.10 9.02
N ILE A 14 -5.55 -28.52 8.03
CA ILE A 14 -5.15 -27.29 7.36
C ILE A 14 -4.96 -26.28 8.48
N LEU A 15 -3.70 -25.94 8.77
CA LEU A 15 -3.36 -24.74 9.54
C LEU A 15 -3.67 -23.53 8.64
N SER A 16 -4.94 -23.35 8.26
CA SER A 16 -5.49 -22.09 7.77
C SER A 16 -5.69 -21.18 8.97
N GLY A 17 -4.61 -20.99 9.74
CA GLY A 17 -4.54 -20.01 10.79
C GLY A 17 -4.69 -18.64 10.16
N CYS A 18 -5.90 -18.10 10.23
CA CYS A 18 -6.25 -16.70 10.11
C CYS A 18 -5.44 -15.92 9.07
N ALA A 19 -5.60 -16.27 7.79
CA ALA A 19 -5.41 -15.30 6.73
C ALA A 19 -6.52 -14.24 6.83
N SER A 20 -6.44 -13.35 7.83
CA SER A 20 -6.88 -11.97 7.62
C SER A 20 -5.85 -11.31 6.68
N SER A 21 -5.59 -11.94 5.53
CA SER A 21 -4.55 -11.54 4.60
C SER A 21 -5.14 -10.44 3.75
N LYS A 22 -5.14 -9.22 4.29
CA LYS A 22 -5.18 -8.03 3.45
C LYS A 22 -4.23 -8.29 2.28
N THR A 23 -4.71 -8.07 1.06
CA THR A 23 -3.86 -8.17 -0.13
C THR A 23 -2.71 -7.16 -0.01
N SER A 24 -1.60 -7.36 -0.71
CA SER A 24 -0.43 -6.47 -0.68
C SER A 24 -0.83 -5.00 -0.81
N PRO A 25 -1.68 -4.58 -1.78
CA PRO A 25 -2.18 -3.21 -1.85
C PRO A 25 -2.87 -2.73 -0.58
N GLU A 26 -3.66 -3.60 0.04
CA GLU A 26 -4.41 -3.28 1.26
C GLU A 26 -3.52 -3.24 2.49
N ARG A 27 -2.45 -4.06 2.55
CA ARG A 27 -1.44 -3.98 3.62
C ARG A 27 -0.67 -2.67 3.54
N HIS A 28 -0.15 -2.33 2.36
CA HIS A 28 0.65 -1.13 2.16
C HIS A 28 -0.18 0.14 2.35
N ALA A 29 -1.40 0.18 1.80
CA ALA A 29 -2.33 1.28 2.04
C ALA A 29 -2.65 1.46 3.53
N PHE A 30 -2.95 0.36 4.24
CA PHE A 30 -3.24 0.39 5.66
C PHE A 30 -2.03 0.80 6.50
N TYR A 31 -0.83 0.33 6.14
CA TYR A 31 0.41 0.68 6.82
C TYR A 31 0.71 2.17 6.69
N PHE A 32 0.62 2.73 5.49
CA PHE A 32 0.78 4.17 5.27
C PHE A 32 -0.16 4.99 6.15
N VAL A 33 -1.48 4.75 6.08
CA VAL A 33 -2.45 5.60 6.80
C VAL A 33 -2.42 5.44 8.32
N SER A 34 -1.82 4.36 8.83
CA SER A 34 -1.63 4.12 10.26
C SER A 34 -0.33 4.70 10.82
N HIS A 35 0.65 4.99 9.95
CA HIS A 35 1.98 5.47 10.34
C HIS A 35 2.31 6.88 9.83
N GLN A 36 1.47 7.45 8.96
CA GLN A 36 1.55 8.86 8.62
C GLN A 36 1.39 9.72 9.89
N SER A 37 2.12 10.82 9.96
CA SER A 37 2.06 11.75 11.07
C SER A 37 0.64 12.34 11.16
N SER A 38 0.06 12.23 12.35
CA SER A 38 -1.26 12.77 12.62
C SER A 38 -1.19 14.17 13.22
N PHE A 39 -0.18 15.01 12.87
CA PHE A 39 -0.01 16.32 13.49
C PHE A 39 -1.20 17.22 13.15
N THR A 40 -2.22 17.08 13.97
CA THR A 40 -3.52 17.72 13.89
C THR A 40 -3.72 18.16 15.33
N GLY A 41 -3.14 19.32 15.66
CA GLY A 41 -2.89 19.74 17.05
C GLY A 41 -4.07 19.47 17.97
N GLY A 42 -3.84 18.67 19.02
CA GLY A 42 -4.65 18.46 20.23
C GLY A 42 -6.12 18.01 20.11
N ASN A 43 -6.81 18.26 19.00
CA ASN A 43 -8.28 18.23 18.94
C ASN A 43 -8.84 17.72 17.61
N TYR A 44 -7.99 17.39 16.66
CA TYR A 44 -8.37 16.80 15.38
C TYR A 44 -7.84 15.36 15.35
N THR A 45 -8.65 14.43 14.88
CA THR A 45 -8.23 13.04 14.67
C THR A 45 -8.55 12.67 13.23
N SER A 46 -7.53 12.24 12.48
CA SER A 46 -7.72 11.73 11.12
C SER A 46 -8.17 10.26 11.20
N SER A 47 -9.30 9.93 10.56
CA SER A 47 -9.79 8.55 10.55
C SER A 47 -8.91 7.70 9.65
N VAL A 48 -8.21 6.73 10.24
CA VAL A 48 -7.37 5.75 9.51
C VAL A 48 -8.20 5.03 8.44
N GLN A 49 -9.41 4.58 8.78
CA GLN A 49 -10.29 3.86 7.85
C GLN A 49 -10.72 4.72 6.66
N LYS A 50 -11.08 6.00 6.91
CA LYS A 50 -11.48 6.91 5.83
C LYS A 50 -10.30 7.26 4.92
N ASN A 51 -9.12 7.50 5.49
CA ASN A 51 -7.91 7.73 4.72
C ASN A 51 -7.50 6.48 3.92
N TYR A 52 -7.65 5.29 4.49
CA TYR A 52 -7.40 4.04 3.77
C TYR A 52 -8.28 3.91 2.53
N GLN A 53 -9.58 4.19 2.65
CA GLN A 53 -10.51 4.13 1.51
C GLN A 53 -10.15 5.09 0.38
N LEU A 54 -9.58 6.26 0.70
CA LEU A 54 -9.13 7.24 -0.27
C LEU A 54 -7.84 6.80 -1.00
N ASN A 55 -6.93 6.13 -0.30
CA ASN A 55 -5.61 5.80 -0.83
C ASN A 55 -5.54 4.42 -1.50
N VAL A 56 -6.33 3.44 -1.05
CA VAL A 56 -6.21 2.03 -1.47
C VAL A 56 -6.37 1.82 -2.98
N ALA A 57 -7.11 2.68 -3.68
CA ALA A 57 -7.26 2.62 -5.13
C ALA A 57 -5.90 2.77 -5.85
N GLN A 58 -5.10 3.75 -5.45
CA GLN A 58 -3.77 4.01 -6.04
C GLN A 58 -2.81 2.84 -5.81
N PHE A 59 -2.84 2.25 -4.61
CA PHE A 59 -2.06 1.05 -4.30
C PHE A 59 -2.46 -0.14 -5.20
N ARG A 60 -3.76 -0.34 -5.44
CA ARG A 60 -4.25 -1.40 -6.34
C ARG A 60 -3.82 -1.16 -7.79
N GLU A 61 -3.82 0.09 -8.25
CA GLU A 61 -3.37 0.45 -9.60
C GLU A 61 -1.88 0.15 -9.79
N LEU A 62 -1.02 0.54 -8.84
CA LEU A 62 0.42 0.26 -8.92
C LEU A 62 0.73 -1.24 -8.86
N TYR A 63 0.00 -2.00 -8.05
CA TYR A 63 0.12 -3.45 -8.03
C TYR A 63 -0.27 -4.08 -9.37
N ALA A 64 -1.38 -3.62 -9.96
CA ALA A 64 -1.79 -4.05 -11.29
C ALA A 64 -0.75 -3.70 -12.36
N ARG A 65 -0.13 -2.51 -12.24
CA ARG A 65 0.95 -2.07 -13.12
C ARG A 65 2.18 -2.97 -13.00
N GLY A 66 2.60 -3.32 -11.78
CA GLY A 66 3.72 -4.25 -11.57
C GLY A 66 3.47 -5.61 -12.23
N LYS A 67 2.26 -6.16 -12.08
CA LYS A 67 1.86 -7.39 -12.76
C LYS A 67 1.92 -7.27 -14.29
N ALA A 68 1.43 -6.16 -14.83
CA ALA A 68 1.44 -5.90 -16.27
C ALA A 68 2.88 -5.80 -16.80
N ASP A 69 3.74 -5.04 -16.13
CA ASP A 69 5.15 -4.89 -16.48
C ASP A 69 5.90 -6.22 -16.47
N ARG A 70 5.61 -7.11 -15.50
CA ARG A 70 6.15 -8.49 -15.50
C ARG A 70 5.65 -9.29 -16.70
N ALA A 71 4.36 -9.18 -17.03
CA ALA A 71 3.77 -9.87 -18.17
C ALA A 71 4.29 -9.36 -19.53
N GLU A 72 4.67 -8.09 -19.60
CA GLU A 72 5.33 -7.46 -20.76
C GLU A 72 6.81 -7.86 -20.90
N GLY A 73 7.36 -8.59 -19.93
CA GLY A 73 8.75 -9.06 -19.97
C GLY A 73 9.79 -8.01 -19.57
N ARG A 74 9.37 -6.94 -18.87
CA ARG A 74 10.34 -6.02 -18.25
C ARG A 74 11.26 -6.79 -17.31
N THR A 75 12.49 -6.33 -17.18
CA THR A 75 13.50 -6.92 -16.30
C THR A 75 13.33 -6.44 -14.86
N GLN A 76 13.92 -7.19 -13.93
CA GLN A 76 13.98 -6.79 -12.52
C GLN A 76 14.64 -5.43 -12.31
N ALA A 77 15.65 -5.11 -13.13
CA ALA A 77 16.36 -3.84 -13.06
C ALA A 77 15.45 -2.68 -13.47
N GLU A 78 14.73 -2.81 -14.59
CA GLU A 78 13.76 -1.80 -15.05
C GLU A 78 12.61 -1.61 -14.04
N ALA A 79 12.11 -2.69 -13.45
CA ALA A 79 11.10 -2.61 -12.41
C ALA A 79 11.63 -1.89 -11.15
N SER A 80 12.88 -2.16 -10.76
CA SER A 80 13.52 -1.49 -9.62
C SER A 80 13.76 -0.01 -9.88
N GLU A 81 14.14 0.35 -11.10
CA GLU A 81 14.29 1.74 -11.54
C GLU A 81 12.95 2.48 -11.55
N TYR A 82 11.89 1.84 -12.04
CA TYR A 82 10.55 2.40 -11.99
C TYR A 82 10.09 2.62 -10.54
N ALA A 83 10.29 1.63 -9.66
CA ALA A 83 10.00 1.76 -8.24
C ALA A 83 10.80 2.90 -7.58
N GLN A 84 12.02 3.14 -8.02
CA GLN A 84 12.83 4.27 -7.55
C GLN A 84 12.26 5.61 -8.03
N SER A 85 11.81 5.71 -9.28
CA SER A 85 11.19 6.94 -9.80
C SER A 85 9.91 7.33 -9.04
N ILE A 86 9.12 6.35 -8.58
CA ILE A 86 7.98 6.59 -7.69
C ILE A 86 8.43 7.28 -6.39
N ARG A 87 9.51 6.80 -5.76
CA ARG A 87 10.04 7.41 -4.53
C ARG A 87 10.52 8.84 -4.75
N ASP A 88 11.18 9.08 -5.88
CA ASP A 88 11.78 10.38 -6.15
C ASP A 88 10.73 11.44 -6.54
N GLN A 89 9.72 11.05 -7.33
CA GLN A 89 8.56 11.91 -7.63
C GLN A 89 7.84 12.36 -6.36
N LEU A 90 7.70 11.49 -5.36
CA LEU A 90 6.97 11.82 -4.13
C LEU A 90 7.80 12.68 -3.17
N LYS A 91 9.13 12.62 -3.22
CA LYS A 91 10.00 13.57 -2.53
C LYS A 91 9.91 14.96 -3.13
N GLU A 92 9.79 15.06 -4.46
CA GLU A 92 9.72 16.34 -5.18
C GLU A 92 8.32 17.00 -5.09
N ASN A 93 7.24 16.20 -5.02
CA ASN A 93 5.85 16.67 -5.04
C ASN A 93 5.18 16.67 -3.64
N ALA A 94 5.94 16.69 -2.54
CA ALA A 94 5.40 16.68 -1.18
C ALA A 94 4.59 17.94 -0.79
N THR A 95 4.48 18.94 -1.67
CA THR A 95 3.68 20.16 -1.45
C THR A 95 2.24 19.95 -1.92
N SER A 96 1.29 19.91 -0.98
CA SER A 96 -0.15 19.95 -1.30
C SER A 96 -0.67 21.39 -1.26
N GLN A 97 -1.44 21.79 -2.28
CA GLN A 97 -2.21 23.03 -2.24
C GLN A 97 -3.62 22.70 -1.76
N GLU A 98 -3.92 23.02 -0.51
CA GLU A 98 -5.23 22.80 0.07
C GLU A 98 -6.13 24.01 -0.22
N LEU A 99 -7.32 23.75 -0.78
CA LEU A 99 -8.34 24.76 -1.03
C LEU A 99 -9.45 24.61 0.02
N PHE A 100 -9.71 25.66 0.81
CA PHE A 100 -10.88 25.66 1.67
C PHE A 100 -12.15 25.74 0.82
N ALA A 101 -13.02 24.74 0.91
CA ALA A 101 -14.29 24.70 0.20
C ALA A 101 -15.18 25.87 0.66
N GLY A 102 -15.20 26.95 -0.12
CA GLY A 102 -15.99 28.16 0.15
C GLY A 102 -15.27 29.48 -0.16
N ASN A 103 -13.94 29.48 -0.28
CA ASN A 103 -13.19 30.66 -0.69
C ASN A 103 -11.96 30.27 -1.53
N THR A 104 -12.00 30.51 -2.84
CA THR A 104 -10.89 30.23 -3.76
C THR A 104 -9.69 31.18 -3.58
N LYS A 105 -9.81 32.21 -2.74
CA LYS A 105 -8.76 33.19 -2.43
C LYS A 105 -7.90 32.78 -1.22
N ASP A 106 -8.41 31.91 -0.36
CA ASP A 106 -7.67 31.42 0.80
C ASP A 106 -6.93 30.15 0.40
N LYS A 107 -5.76 30.34 -0.20
CA LYS A 107 -4.82 29.26 -0.50
C LYS A 107 -3.80 29.17 0.62
N TRP A 108 -3.68 28.01 1.23
CA TRP A 108 -2.53 27.70 2.07
C TRP A 108 -1.87 26.45 1.50
N SER A 109 -0.55 26.50 1.38
CA SER A 109 0.23 25.31 1.08
C SER A 109 0.40 24.55 2.39
N SER A 110 -0.13 23.34 2.44
CA SER A 110 0.29 22.39 3.47
C SER A 110 1.29 21.48 2.79
N ASP A 111 2.57 21.62 3.11
CA ASP A 111 3.51 20.57 2.78
C ASP A 111 3.07 19.33 3.56
N MET A 112 2.91 18.19 2.88
CA MET A 112 2.91 16.91 3.59
C MET A 112 4.25 16.84 4.33
N ASP A 113 4.25 16.39 5.59
CA ASP A 113 5.51 16.20 6.30
C ASP A 113 6.43 15.35 5.43
N SER A 114 7.67 15.80 5.23
CA SER A 114 8.70 15.09 4.47
C SER A 114 8.77 13.60 4.81
N LYS A 115 8.52 13.22 6.08
CA LYS A 115 8.50 11.83 6.55
C LYS A 115 7.33 11.05 5.99
N ASP A 116 6.15 11.68 5.92
CA ASP A 116 4.93 11.07 5.38
C ASP A 116 5.04 10.93 3.86
N ALA A 117 5.65 11.91 3.18
CA ALA A 117 5.96 11.83 1.75
C ALA A 117 6.88 10.66 1.43
N ILE A 118 7.95 10.52 2.21
CA ILE A 118 8.90 9.40 2.08
C ILE A 118 8.20 8.07 2.35
N LEU A 119 7.39 7.99 3.43
CA LEU A 119 6.64 6.79 3.77
C LEU A 119 5.69 6.41 2.64
N PHE A 120 4.91 7.35 2.12
CA PHE A 120 3.96 7.11 1.05
C PHE A 120 4.65 6.59 -0.22
N GLY A 121 5.73 7.26 -0.65
CA GLY A 121 6.52 6.84 -1.80
C GLY A 121 7.12 5.43 -1.64
N ASN A 122 7.58 5.09 -0.43
CA ASN A 122 8.11 3.77 -0.14
C ASN A 122 7.05 2.68 -0.23
N GLU A 123 5.87 2.90 0.35
CA GLU A 123 4.77 1.94 0.33
C GLU A 123 4.22 1.73 -1.09
N LEU A 124 4.11 2.80 -1.89
CA LEU A 124 3.70 2.73 -3.30
C LEU A 124 4.71 1.93 -4.14
N ALA A 125 6.00 2.24 -3.99
CA ALA A 125 7.08 1.54 -4.69
C ALA A 125 7.14 0.05 -4.30
N ALA A 126 6.97 -0.27 -3.02
CA ALA A 126 6.90 -1.64 -2.54
C ALA A 126 5.69 -2.38 -3.12
N THR A 127 4.53 -1.74 -3.18
CA THR A 127 3.31 -2.33 -3.74
C THR A 127 3.44 -2.64 -5.24
N TYR A 128 4.07 -1.75 -6.00
CA TYR A 128 4.41 -2.02 -7.39
C TYR A 128 5.32 -3.25 -7.52
N LEU A 129 6.38 -3.33 -6.70
CA LEU A 129 7.32 -4.45 -6.73
C LEU A 129 6.66 -5.76 -6.27
N ASP A 130 5.75 -5.72 -5.30
CA ASP A 130 4.95 -6.87 -4.90
C ASP A 130 4.08 -7.37 -6.06
N GLY A 131 3.45 -6.46 -6.81
CA GLY A 131 2.73 -6.79 -8.03
C GLY A 131 3.63 -7.41 -9.09
N TYR A 132 4.80 -6.83 -9.31
CA TYR A 132 5.79 -7.34 -10.25
C TYR A 132 6.36 -8.71 -9.84
N ASN A 133 6.51 -8.97 -8.54
CA ASN A 133 7.04 -10.23 -8.02
C ASN A 133 5.97 -11.30 -7.76
N GLY A 134 4.68 -10.95 -7.87
CA GLY A 134 3.56 -11.84 -7.59
C GLY A 134 3.32 -12.11 -6.11
N VAL A 135 3.75 -11.19 -5.23
CA VAL A 135 3.47 -11.24 -3.79
C VAL A 135 2.01 -10.86 -3.55
N GLN A 136 1.30 -11.60 -2.70
CA GLN A 136 -0.08 -11.29 -2.29
C GLN A 136 -0.13 -10.69 -0.88
#